data_AF-Q9RHK3-F1
#
_entry.id   AF-Q9RHK3-F1
#
_cell.length_a   1.000
_cell.length_b   1.000
_cell.length_c   1.000
_cell.angle_alpha   90.00
_cell.angle_beta   90.00
_cell.angle_gamma   90.00
#
_symmetry.space_group_name_H-M   'P 1'
#
loop_
_entity.id
_entity.type
_entity.pdbx_description
1 polymer ?
#
loop_
_entity_poly.entity_id
_entity_poly.type
_entity_poly.pdbx_seq_one_letter_code
_entity_poly.pdbx_strand_id
1 'polypeptide(L)'
;NVSHETGGLVHIVEQNTANYPHYCDTSQSYGCPAGQAAYYGRGPIQLSWNFNYKAAGDALGIDLLGNPWQVEQNASVAWKTGLWYWNTQSGPGTMTPHNAIVNGAGFGETIRS
;
A
#
# COMPACT_ATOMS: atom_id res chain seq x y z
N ASN A 1 13.02 0.72 -4.28
CA ASN A 1 11.56 0.54 -4.13
C ASN A 1 10.97 1.73 -3.39
N VAL A 2 11.05 1.85 -2.05
CA VAL A 2 10.48 3.00 -1.31
C VAL A 2 10.85 4.38 -1.87
N SER A 3 12.15 4.63 -2.09
CA SER A 3 12.61 5.92 -2.67
C SER A 3 12.11 6.16 -4.10
N HIS A 4 11.81 5.11 -4.86
CA HIS A 4 11.27 5.24 -6.21
C HIS A 4 9.79 5.65 -6.16
N GLU A 5 9.00 4.98 -5.32
CA GLU A 5 7.55 5.24 -5.17
C GLU A 5 7.22 6.65 -4.66
N THR A 6 8.12 7.24 -3.88
CA THR A 6 7.85 8.49 -3.15
C THR A 6 8.65 9.69 -3.64
N GLY A 7 9.44 9.52 -4.71
CA GLY A 7 10.39 10.55 -5.15
C GLY A 7 11.43 10.90 -4.08
N GLY A 8 11.96 9.88 -3.39
CA GLY A 8 12.92 10.06 -2.30
C GLY A 8 12.30 10.48 -0.97
N LEU A 9 11.12 9.95 -0.64
CA LEU A 9 10.31 10.29 0.55
C LEU A 9 9.80 11.74 0.58
N VAL A 10 9.86 12.46 -0.55
CA VAL A 10 9.31 13.82 -0.68
C VAL A 10 7.78 13.78 -0.65
N HIS A 11 7.17 12.76 -1.25
CA HIS A 11 5.72 12.63 -1.35
C HIS A 11 5.18 11.66 -0.31
N ILE A 12 4.23 12.15 0.50
CA ILE A 12 3.47 11.34 1.48
C ILE A 12 2.22 10.74 0.83
N VAL A 13 1.67 11.42 -0.18
CA VAL A 13 0.42 11.07 -0.86
C VAL A 13 0.61 11.12 -2.39
N GLU A 14 -0.23 10.40 -3.11
CA GLU A 14 -0.33 10.49 -4.57
C GLU A 14 -0.60 11.93 -5.02
N GLN A 15 0.13 12.40 -6.04
CA GLN A 15 0.08 13.81 -6.45
C GLN A 15 -1.09 14.13 -7.37
N ASN A 16 -1.52 13.19 -8.20
CA ASN A 16 -2.64 13.42 -9.13
C ASN A 16 -3.98 13.18 -8.42
N THR A 17 -4.53 14.24 -7.83
CA THR A 17 -5.79 14.17 -7.09
C THR A 17 -7.00 13.80 -7.94
N ALA A 18 -6.94 13.99 -9.27
CA ALA A 18 -7.99 13.57 -10.19
C ALA A 18 -8.19 12.05 -10.20
N ASN A 19 -7.15 11.28 -9.86
CA ASN A 19 -7.20 9.82 -9.84
C ASN A 19 -7.81 9.25 -8.56
N TYR A 20 -7.94 10.04 -7.50
CA TYR A 20 -8.34 9.53 -6.18
C TYR A 20 -9.63 8.70 -6.18
N PRO A 21 -10.68 9.05 -6.97
CA PRO A 21 -11.91 8.25 -7.04
C PRO A 21 -11.77 6.88 -7.72
N HIS A 22 -10.63 6.59 -8.37
CA HIS A 22 -10.42 5.33 -9.08
C HIS A 22 -10.15 4.15 -8.15
N TYR A 23 -9.61 4.40 -6.95
CA TYR A 23 -9.09 3.37 -6.05
C TYR A 23 -10.16 2.75 -5.13
N CYS A 24 -11.43 2.85 -5.52
CA CYS A 24 -12.54 2.21 -4.84
C CYS A 24 -13.07 1.07 -5.70
N ASP A 25 -12.71 -0.17 -5.35
CA ASP A 25 -13.33 -1.35 -5.94
C ASP A 25 -14.68 -1.60 -5.28
N THR A 26 -15.75 -1.24 -6.00
CA THR A 26 -17.14 -1.42 -5.57
C THR A 26 -17.63 -2.86 -5.61
N SER A 27 -16.86 -3.79 -6.20
CA SER A 27 -17.19 -5.22 -6.18
C SER A 27 -16.88 -5.88 -4.82
N GLN A 28 -16.06 -5.24 -3.99
CA GLN A 28 -15.76 -5.70 -2.64
C GLN A 28 -17.01 -5.58 -1.75
N SER A 29 -17.35 -6.65 -1.02
CA SER A 29 -18.54 -6.70 -0.16
C SER A 29 -18.56 -5.66 0.96
N TYR A 30 -17.38 -5.22 1.41
CA TYR A 30 -17.21 -4.16 2.42
C TYR A 30 -17.17 -2.75 1.81
N GLY A 31 -17.15 -2.64 0.48
CA GLY A 31 -17.19 -1.37 -0.24
C GLY A 31 -16.08 -0.40 0.16
N CYS A 32 -16.46 0.87 0.29
CA CYS A 32 -15.56 2.00 0.48
C CYS A 32 -16.06 2.91 1.61
N PRO A 33 -16.03 2.45 2.88
CA PRO A 33 -16.65 3.16 4.01
C PRO A 33 -16.04 4.54 4.30
N ALA A 34 -14.74 4.73 4.06
CA ALA A 34 -14.09 6.04 4.16
C ALA A 34 -14.42 7.01 3.00
N GLY A 35 -15.17 6.56 2.00
CA GLY A 35 -15.54 7.32 0.80
C GLY A 35 -14.84 6.82 -0.47
N GLN A 36 -15.46 7.05 -1.62
CA GLN A 36 -14.98 6.56 -2.92
C GLN A 36 -13.58 7.10 -3.28
N ALA A 37 -13.27 8.34 -2.90
CA ALA A 37 -11.99 8.98 -3.20
C ALA A 37 -10.97 8.88 -2.04
N ALA A 38 -11.13 7.92 -1.13
CA ALA A 38 -10.34 7.86 0.10
C ALA A 38 -9.14 6.90 0.05
N TYR A 39 -9.01 6.06 -0.99
CA TYR A 39 -8.01 4.97 -1.05
C TYR A 39 -6.90 5.20 -2.06
N TYR A 40 -6.58 6.47 -2.33
CA TYR A 40 -5.42 6.88 -3.12
C TYR A 40 -4.08 6.48 -2.45
N GLY A 41 -3.00 6.58 -3.21
CA GLY A 41 -1.66 6.18 -2.75
C GLY A 41 -1.17 6.98 -1.54
N ARG A 42 -0.75 6.28 -0.48
CA ARG A 42 -0.13 6.90 0.71
C ARG A 42 1.10 6.15 1.21
N GLY A 43 2.00 6.90 1.84
CA GLY A 43 3.14 6.37 2.58
C GLY A 43 4.23 5.75 1.70
N PRO A 44 5.17 5.00 2.29
CA PRO A 44 6.43 4.60 1.65
C PRO A 44 6.29 3.62 0.47
N ILE A 45 5.14 2.97 0.33
CA ILE A 45 4.83 2.06 -0.78
C ILE A 45 3.63 2.57 -1.62
N GLN A 46 3.18 3.81 -1.38
CA GLN A 46 2.01 4.38 -2.04
C GLN A 46 0.79 3.42 -2.00
N LEU A 47 0.47 2.92 -0.79
CA LEU A 47 -0.63 1.97 -0.58
C LEU A 47 -1.92 2.52 -1.19
N SER A 48 -2.50 1.78 -2.13
CA SER A 48 -3.65 2.20 -2.93
C SER A 48 -4.69 1.06 -2.98
N TRP A 49 -5.95 1.38 -3.26
CA TRP A 49 -7.11 0.48 -3.31
C TRP A 49 -7.69 0.04 -1.97
N ASN A 50 -9.02 0.14 -1.82
CA ASN A 50 -9.76 -0.27 -0.62
C ASN A 50 -9.43 -1.68 -0.13
N PHE A 51 -9.24 -2.65 -1.03
CA PHE A 51 -8.90 -4.02 -0.64
C PHE A 51 -7.50 -4.15 -0.03
N ASN A 52 -6.52 -3.35 -0.48
CA ASN A 52 -5.18 -3.33 0.11
C ASN A 52 -5.19 -2.64 1.48
N TYR A 53 -5.95 -1.54 1.62
CA TYR A 53 -6.15 -0.92 2.93
C TYR A 53 -6.82 -1.90 3.92
N LYS A 54 -7.81 -2.68 3.47
CA LYS A 54 -8.42 -3.73 4.28
C LYS A 54 -7.41 -4.81 4.68
N ALA A 55 -6.69 -5.39 3.72
CA ALA A 55 -5.74 -6.46 3.97
C ALA A 55 -4.57 -6.02 4.87
N ALA A 56 -4.02 -4.82 4.64
CA ALA A 56 -2.99 -4.24 5.50
C ALA A 56 -3.53 -3.97 6.92
N GLY A 57 -4.74 -3.43 7.02
CA GLY A 57 -5.38 -3.15 8.30
C GLY A 57 -5.59 -4.40 9.14
N ASP A 58 -6.09 -5.47 8.51
CA ASP A 58 -6.29 -6.78 9.16
C ASP A 58 -4.98 -7.37 9.68
N ALA A 59 -3.92 -7.35 8.87
CA ALA A 59 -2.62 -7.89 9.25
C ALA A 59 -1.94 -7.10 10.36
N LEU A 60 -2.18 -5.78 10.43
CA LEU A 60 -1.56 -4.89 11.40
C LEU A 60 -2.41 -4.67 12.66
N GLY A 61 -3.68 -5.10 12.66
CA GLY A 61 -4.64 -4.83 13.73
C GLY A 61 -5.03 -3.35 13.81
N ILE A 62 -5.12 -2.67 12.67
CA ILE A 62 -5.41 -1.23 12.55
C ILE A 62 -6.54 -1.05 11.54
N ASP A 63 -7.60 -0.30 11.87
CA ASP A 63 -8.69 -0.06 10.92
C ASP A 63 -8.32 0.95 9.83
N LEU A 64 -7.56 0.47 8.83
CA LEU A 64 -7.15 1.26 7.67
C LEU A 64 -8.23 1.35 6.59
N LEU A 65 -9.25 0.48 6.61
CA LEU A 65 -10.39 0.58 5.70
C LEU A 65 -11.31 1.73 6.14
N GLY A 66 -11.62 1.82 7.43
CA GLY A 66 -12.43 2.91 7.99
C GLY A 66 -11.65 4.23 8.14
N ASN A 67 -10.33 4.16 8.38
CA ASN A 67 -9.49 5.34 8.56
C ASN A 67 -8.17 5.27 7.74
N PRO A 68 -8.25 5.38 6.40
CA PRO A 68 -7.08 5.29 5.53
C PRO A 68 -6.08 6.44 5.73
N TRP A 69 -6.52 7.59 6.26
CA TRP A 69 -5.65 8.74 6.50
C TRP A 69 -4.58 8.50 7.59
N GLN A 70 -4.71 7.45 8.40
CA GLN A 70 -3.64 7.04 9.32
C GLN A 70 -2.31 6.81 8.60
N VAL A 71 -2.33 6.35 7.34
CA VAL A 71 -1.11 6.07 6.55
C VAL A 71 -0.36 7.35 6.16
N GLU A 72 -1.04 8.49 6.03
CA GLU A 72 -0.40 9.79 5.76
C GLU A 72 -0.14 10.61 7.04
N GLN A 73 -0.85 10.34 8.14
CA GLN A 73 -0.76 11.10 9.38
C GLN A 73 0.16 10.48 10.45
N ASN A 74 0.39 9.16 10.40
CA ASN A 74 1.18 8.44 11.39
C ASN A 74 2.34 7.70 10.74
N ALA A 75 3.56 8.20 10.94
CA ALA A 75 4.77 7.63 10.36
C ALA A 75 4.97 6.15 10.73
N SER A 76 4.61 5.72 11.94
CA SER A 76 4.72 4.32 12.34
C SER A 76 3.74 3.43 11.56
N VAL A 77 2.53 3.92 11.31
CA VAL A 77 1.54 3.23 10.47
C VAL A 77 2.03 3.17 9.03
N ALA A 78 2.53 4.29 8.49
CA ALA A 78 3.08 4.37 7.14
C ALA A 78 4.20 3.34 6.91
N TRP A 79 5.16 3.24 7.83
CA TRP A 79 6.24 2.26 7.72
C TRP A 79 5.75 0.82 7.90
N LYS A 80 4.79 0.58 8.78
CA LYS A 80 4.18 -0.74 8.95
C LYS A 80 3.49 -1.22 7.67
N THR A 81 2.79 -0.34 6.94
CA THR A 81 2.17 -0.74 5.66
C THR A 81 3.22 -1.05 4.60
N GLY A 82 4.31 -0.27 4.53
CA GLY A 82 5.44 -0.58 3.64
C GLY A 82 6.09 -1.93 3.94
N LEU A 83 6.32 -2.24 5.22
CA LEU A 83 6.87 -3.53 5.64
C LEU A 83 5.88 -4.68 5.43
N TRP A 84 4.59 -4.46 5.69
CA TRP A 84 3.55 -5.44 5.41
C TRP A 84 3.59 -5.87 3.94
N TYR A 85 3.65 -4.91 3.01
CA TYR A 85 3.74 -5.21 1.58
C TYR A 85 4.99 -6.05 1.29
N TRP A 86 6.16 -5.58 1.73
CA TRP A 86 7.45 -6.22 1.49
C TRP A 86 7.53 -7.68 1.94
N ASN A 87 6.90 -7.99 3.07
CA ASN A 87 7.03 -9.31 3.70
C ASN A 87 5.88 -10.27 3.37
N THR A 88 4.76 -9.78 2.83
CA THR A 88 3.54 -10.61 2.68
C THR A 88 2.94 -10.59 1.29
N GLN A 89 3.20 -9.56 0.48
CA GLN A 89 2.56 -9.40 -0.83
C GLN A 89 3.53 -9.76 -1.95
N SER A 90 3.02 -10.45 -2.96
CA SER A 90 3.76 -10.73 -4.20
C SER A 90 3.41 -9.76 -5.34
N GLY A 91 2.40 -8.90 -5.15
CA GLY A 91 1.84 -8.03 -6.18
C GLY A 91 1.61 -8.77 -7.50
N PRO A 92 2.06 -8.23 -8.65
CA PRO A 92 1.96 -8.90 -9.95
C PRO A 92 3.02 -10.00 -10.18
N GLY A 93 3.94 -10.19 -9.23
CA GLY A 93 5.00 -11.19 -9.27
C GLY A 93 4.56 -12.55 -8.71
N THR A 94 5.53 -13.40 -8.41
CA THR A 94 5.31 -14.79 -7.96
C THR A 94 5.79 -15.07 -6.53
N MET A 95 6.47 -14.11 -5.90
CA MET A 95 7.01 -14.24 -4.54
C MET A 95 7.03 -12.88 -3.85
N THR A 96 7.21 -12.86 -2.53
CA THR A 96 7.36 -11.61 -1.79
C THR A 96 8.74 -10.99 -2.03
N PRO A 97 8.86 -9.65 -1.99
CA PRO A 97 10.15 -8.98 -2.03
C PRO A 97 11.13 -9.47 -0.95
N HIS A 98 10.62 -9.77 0.24
CA HIS A 98 11.42 -10.40 1.30
C HIS A 98 12.06 -11.69 0.81
N ASN A 99 11.26 -12.65 0.32
CA ASN A 99 11.73 -13.94 -0.17
C ASN A 99 12.67 -13.81 -1.37
N ALA A 100 12.42 -12.86 -2.26
CA ALA A 100 13.30 -12.60 -3.39
C ALA A 100 14.73 -12.26 -2.95
N ILE A 101 14.88 -11.48 -1.88
CA ILE A 101 16.19 -11.09 -1.36
C ILE A 101 16.80 -12.20 -0.50
N VAL A 102 16.07 -12.75 0.49
CA VAL A 102 16.66 -13.71 1.43
C VAL A 102 17.00 -15.05 0.79
N ASN A 103 16.31 -15.44 -0.30
CA ASN A 103 16.58 -16.67 -1.04
C ASN A 103 17.48 -16.45 -2.27
N GLY A 104 17.98 -15.23 -2.48
CA GLY A 104 18.90 -14.94 -3.59
C GLY A 104 18.27 -14.99 -5.00
N ALA A 105 16.94 -14.89 -5.13
CA ALA A 105 16.27 -14.79 -6.43
C ALA A 105 16.57 -13.47 -7.16
N GLY A 106 17.05 -12.47 -6.41
CA GLY A 106 17.61 -11.23 -6.94
C GLY A 106 16.68 -10.03 -6.86
N PHE A 107 17.26 -8.83 -6.96
CA PHE A 107 16.51 -7.57 -6.80
C PHE A 107 15.41 -7.38 -7.84
N GLY A 108 15.55 -7.96 -9.04
CA GLY A 108 14.55 -7.86 -10.11
C GLY A 108 13.18 -8.40 -9.73
N GLU A 109 13.10 -9.44 -8.89
CA GLU A 109 11.81 -9.96 -8.41
C GLU A 109 11.09 -8.97 -7.49
N THR A 110 11.84 -8.13 -6.76
CA THR A 110 11.23 -7.08 -5.91
C THR A 110 10.61 -5.95 -6.72
N ILE A 111 10.99 -5.79 -7.99
CA ILE A 111 10.42 -4.80 -8.93
C ILE A 111 9.16 -5.36 -9.59
N ARG A 112 9.10 -6.69 -9.77
CA ARG A 112 7.90 -7.39 -10.24
C ARG A 112 6.84 -7.53 -9.17
N SER A 113 7.21 -7.32 -7.91
CA SER A 113 6.32 -7.45 -6.76
C SER A 113 5.47 -6.21 -6.56
#